data_AF-A0A6A4V9G0-F1
#
_entry.id   AF-A0A6A4V9G0-F1
#
_cell.length_a   1.000
_cell.length_b   1.000
_cell.length_c   1.000
_cell.angle_alpha   90.00
_cell.angle_beta   90.00
_cell.angle_gamma   90.00
#
_symmetry.space_group_name_H-M   'P 1'
#
loop_
_entity.id
_entity.type
_entity.pdbx_description
1 polymer ?
#
loop_
_entity_poly.entity_id
_entity_poly.type
_entity_poly.pdbx_seq_one_letter_code
_entity_poly.pdbx_strand_id
1 'polypeptide(L)'
;MEMAFRYAVMRVNNDTLLLPNISLEYDIQYAYKEDSFHAAKKACSQLEQGVLVLFGPADPLLGSHVQSICDAVDVPHVETRLDVAHVAREFSINLHPSYSDLTRAFKDLMGFLNWTRVAVVYEEDAGECWVLFETHVDKGL
;
A
#
# COMPACT_ATOMS: atom_id res chain seq x y z
N MET A 1 -8.33 1.22 6.85
CA MET A 1 -8.08 2.23 5.79
C MET A 1 -9.24 3.23 5.69
N GLU A 2 -10.49 2.79 5.53
CA GLU A 2 -11.66 3.68 5.32
C GLU A 2 -11.78 4.84 6.33
N MET A 3 -11.69 4.56 7.63
CA MET A 3 -11.80 5.61 8.66
C MET A 3 -10.73 6.70 8.54
N ALA A 4 -9.49 6.29 8.28
CA ALA A 4 -8.39 7.24 8.08
C ALA A 4 -8.61 8.10 6.83
N PHE A 5 -9.13 7.49 5.75
CA PHE A 5 -9.48 8.20 4.52
C PHE A 5 -10.60 9.24 4.75
N ARG A 6 -11.72 8.84 5.36
CA ARG A 6 -12.82 9.78 5.69
C ARG A 6 -12.34 10.92 6.59
N TYR A 7 -11.53 10.59 7.60
CA TYR A 7 -10.96 11.59 8.49
C TYR A 7 -10.02 12.56 7.77
N ALA A 8 -9.19 12.07 6.83
CA ALA A 8 -8.29 12.91 6.04
C ALA A 8 -9.07 13.91 5.17
N VAL A 9 -10.12 13.45 4.48
CA VAL A 9 -10.98 14.34 3.67
C VAL A 9 -11.64 15.40 4.56
N MET A 10 -12.22 14.99 5.69
CA MET A 10 -12.83 15.93 6.66
C MET A 10 -11.81 16.96 7.16
N ARG A 11 -10.58 16.52 7.48
CA ARG A 11 -9.51 17.40 7.95
C ARG A 11 -9.12 18.43 6.90
N VAL A 12 -8.95 18.03 5.65
CA VAL A 12 -8.59 18.94 4.55
C VAL A 12 -9.72 19.93 4.30
N ASN A 13 -10.98 19.48 4.21
CA ASN A 13 -12.11 20.37 3.95
C ASN A 13 -12.37 21.38 5.09
N ASN A 14 -11.94 21.08 6.33
CA ASN A 14 -12.04 21.99 7.46
C ASN A 14 -10.81 22.92 7.61
N ASP A 15 -9.73 22.69 6.85
CA ASP A 15 -8.52 23.50 6.93
C ASP A 15 -8.60 24.68 5.97
N THR A 16 -8.80 25.88 6.52
CA THR A 16 -8.89 27.13 5.72
C THR A 16 -7.62 27.51 4.97
N LEU A 17 -6.47 26.88 5.27
CA LEU A 17 -5.20 27.12 4.57
C LEU A 17 -4.98 26.16 3.39
N LEU A 18 -5.61 24.98 3.42
CA LEU A 18 -5.46 23.95 2.41
C LEU A 18 -6.71 23.90 1.54
N LEU A 19 -6.57 24.15 0.24
CA LEU A 19 -7.68 24.09 -0.72
C LEU A 19 -8.90 24.96 -0.34
N PRO A 20 -8.72 26.27 -0.03
CA PRO A 20 -9.74 27.10 0.62
C PRO A 20 -11.07 27.27 -0.15
N ASN A 21 -11.06 27.03 -1.47
CA ASN A 21 -12.22 27.17 -2.34
C ASN A 21 -12.63 25.84 -2.99
N ILE A 22 -12.11 24.72 -2.52
CA ILE A 22 -12.34 23.40 -3.08
C ILE A 22 -12.79 22.48 -1.95
N SER A 23 -13.95 21.85 -2.13
CA SER A 23 -14.41 20.79 -1.24
C SER A 23 -14.09 19.44 -1.87
N LEU A 24 -13.36 18.59 -1.15
CA LEU A 24 -13.13 17.22 -1.56
C LEU A 24 -14.37 16.37 -1.28
N GLU A 25 -14.81 15.65 -2.29
CA GLU A 25 -15.84 14.61 -2.19
C GLU A 25 -15.21 13.25 -2.46
N TYR A 26 -15.89 12.19 -2.03
CA TYR A 26 -15.40 10.83 -2.19
C TYR A 26 -16.53 9.83 -2.42
N ASP A 27 -16.22 8.77 -3.16
CA ASP A 27 -17.04 7.58 -3.27
C ASP A 27 -16.28 6.38 -2.71
N ILE A 28 -16.95 5.55 -1.89
CA ILE A 28 -16.35 4.38 -1.25
C ILE A 28 -17.03 3.13 -1.78
N GLN A 29 -16.23 2.26 -2.40
CA GLN A 29 -16.66 0.97 -2.91
C GLN A 29 -16.00 -0.17 -2.13
N TYR A 30 -16.81 -1.16 -1.75
CA TYR A 30 -16.32 -2.35 -1.05
C TYR A 30 -16.06 -3.48 -2.04
N ALA A 31 -14.86 -4.05 -2.04
CA ALA A 31 -14.57 -5.27 -2.80
C ALA A 31 -14.37 -6.46 -1.85
N TYR A 32 -14.84 -7.63 -2.24
CA TYR A 32 -14.54 -8.86 -1.52
C TYR A 32 -13.14 -9.34 -1.88
N LYS A 33 -12.43 -9.90 -0.90
CA LYS A 33 -11.15 -10.57 -1.15
C LYS A 33 -11.35 -11.67 -2.21
N GLU A 34 -10.38 -11.82 -3.10
CA GLU A 34 -10.38 -12.75 -4.24
C GLU A 34 -11.34 -12.43 -5.40
N ASP A 35 -12.19 -11.41 -5.28
CA ASP A 35 -13.10 -11.03 -6.37
C ASP A 35 -12.53 -9.88 -7.21
N SER A 36 -11.46 -10.20 -7.96
CA SER A 36 -10.77 -9.23 -8.82
C SER A 36 -11.68 -8.65 -9.90
N PHE A 37 -12.61 -9.44 -10.42
CA PHE A 37 -13.54 -8.99 -11.46
C PHE A 37 -14.52 -7.94 -10.93
N HIS A 38 -15.15 -8.16 -9.77
CA HIS A 38 -16.03 -7.14 -9.20
C HIS A 38 -15.25 -5.93 -8.69
N ALA A 39 -14.03 -6.11 -8.18
CA ALA A 39 -13.15 -5.00 -7.82
C ALA A 39 -12.85 -4.11 -9.03
N ALA A 40 -12.47 -4.71 -10.16
CA ALA A 40 -12.26 -4.01 -11.43
C ALA A 40 -13.53 -3.28 -11.90
N LYS A 41 -14.69 -3.94 -11.87
CA LYS A 41 -15.96 -3.32 -12.26
C LYS A 41 -16.33 -2.11 -11.39
N LYS A 42 -16.08 -2.19 -10.08
CA LYS A 42 -16.31 -1.07 -9.16
C LYS A 42 -15.34 0.08 -9.45
N ALA A 43 -14.06 -0.20 -9.67
CA ALA A 43 -13.09 0.82 -10.07
C ALA A 43 -13.52 1.53 -11.36
N CYS A 44 -13.90 0.79 -12.42
CA CYS A 44 -14.42 1.37 -13.66
C CYS A 44 -15.66 2.26 -13.41
N SER A 45 -16.58 1.83 -12.56
CA SER A 45 -17.77 2.62 -12.22
C SER A 45 -17.43 3.94 -11.52
N GLN A 46 -16.39 3.97 -10.69
CA GLN A 46 -15.91 5.22 -10.07
C GLN A 46 -15.23 6.12 -11.10
N LEU A 47 -14.44 5.54 -12.01
CA LEU A 47 -13.79 6.26 -13.10
C LEU A 47 -14.82 6.90 -14.05
N GLU A 48 -15.90 6.19 -14.39
CA GLU A 48 -17.03 6.72 -15.17
C GLU A 48 -17.75 7.88 -14.49
N GLN A 49 -17.74 7.94 -13.15
CA GLN A 49 -18.29 9.05 -12.37
C GLN A 49 -17.34 10.27 -12.30
N GLY A 50 -16.13 10.16 -12.86
CA GLY A 50 -15.19 11.28 -12.98
C GLY A 50 -14.32 11.50 -11.74
N VAL A 51 -13.96 10.45 -11.01
CA VAL A 51 -12.97 10.58 -9.92
C VAL A 51 -11.61 11.02 -10.46
N LEU A 52 -10.92 11.89 -9.71
CA LEU A 52 -9.60 12.42 -10.09
C LEU A 52 -8.43 11.53 -9.67
N VAL A 53 -8.64 10.68 -8.66
CA VAL A 53 -7.64 9.80 -8.06
C VAL A 53 -8.36 8.60 -7.45
N LEU A 54 -7.76 7.42 -7.53
CA LEU A 54 -8.30 6.20 -6.98
C LEU A 54 -7.41 5.67 -5.87
N PHE A 55 -7.97 5.48 -4.68
CA PHE A 55 -7.28 4.85 -3.55
C PHE A 55 -7.55 3.34 -3.60
N GLY A 56 -6.52 2.58 -3.96
CA GLY A 56 -6.62 1.15 -4.21
C GLY A 56 -6.92 0.31 -2.96
N PRO A 57 -7.44 -0.90 -3.14
CA PRO A 57 -7.57 -1.85 -2.05
C PRO A 57 -6.19 -2.26 -1.51
N ALA A 58 -6.11 -2.53 -0.21
CA ALA A 58 -4.88 -2.97 0.44
C ALA A 58 -4.44 -4.39 0.03
N ASP A 59 -5.37 -5.17 -0.54
CA ASP A 59 -5.12 -6.53 -1.00
C ASP A 59 -4.15 -6.55 -2.21
N PRO A 60 -3.05 -7.32 -2.18
CA PRO A 60 -2.07 -7.42 -3.28
C PRO A 60 -2.66 -7.86 -4.62
N LEU A 61 -3.61 -8.80 -4.60
CA LEU A 61 -4.26 -9.30 -5.82
C LEU A 61 -5.20 -8.24 -6.37
N LEU A 62 -6.13 -7.73 -5.56
CA LEU A 62 -7.12 -6.77 -6.05
C LEU A 62 -6.47 -5.46 -6.52
N GLY A 63 -5.48 -4.95 -5.77
CA GLY A 63 -4.87 -3.67 -6.12
C GLY A 63 -3.98 -3.75 -7.35
N SER A 64 -3.47 -4.92 -7.76
CA SER A 64 -2.74 -5.04 -9.03
C SER A 64 -3.70 -4.91 -10.22
N HIS A 65 -4.90 -5.49 -10.12
CA HIS A 65 -5.94 -5.32 -11.13
C HIS A 65 -6.42 -3.86 -11.23
N VAL A 66 -6.67 -3.21 -10.08
CA VAL A 66 -7.06 -1.79 -10.05
C VAL A 66 -5.95 -0.90 -10.60
N GLN A 67 -4.69 -1.19 -10.26
CA GLN A 67 -3.53 -0.47 -10.80
C GLN A 67 -3.45 -0.57 -12.32
N SER A 68 -3.62 -1.76 -12.91
CA SER A 68 -3.61 -1.91 -14.37
C SER A 68 -4.72 -1.13 -15.07
N ILE A 69 -5.88 -0.98 -14.43
CA ILE A 69 -6.98 -0.15 -14.98
C ILE A 69 -6.59 1.32 -14.94
N CYS A 70 -6.11 1.80 -13.80
CA CYS A 70 -5.71 3.19 -13.60
C CYS A 70 -4.60 3.62 -14.56
N ASP A 71 -3.62 2.74 -14.78
CA ASP A 71 -2.54 2.89 -15.77
C ASP A 71 -3.09 3.02 -17.20
N ALA A 72 -4.09 2.21 -17.56
CA ALA A 72 -4.70 2.25 -18.90
C ALA A 72 -5.56 3.50 -19.17
N VAL A 73 -6.02 4.21 -18.13
CA VAL A 73 -6.87 5.40 -18.25
C VAL A 73 -6.22 6.67 -17.75
N ASP A 74 -4.92 6.64 -17.46
CA ASP A 74 -4.11 7.76 -16.95
C ASP A 74 -4.69 8.42 -15.67
N VAL A 75 -5.34 7.63 -14.81
CA VAL A 75 -5.86 8.12 -13.52
C VAL A 75 -4.88 7.76 -12.40
N PRO A 76 -4.43 8.73 -11.57
CA PRO A 76 -3.56 8.43 -10.45
C PRO A 76 -4.15 7.40 -9.48
N HIS A 77 -3.35 6.39 -9.16
CA HIS A 77 -3.65 5.33 -8.21
C HIS A 77 -2.77 5.46 -6.97
N VAL A 78 -3.37 5.40 -5.78
CA VAL A 78 -2.67 5.49 -4.49
C VAL A 78 -2.82 4.18 -3.74
N GLU A 79 -1.68 3.59 -3.37
CA GLU A 79 -1.58 2.32 -2.67
C GLU A 79 -0.98 2.51 -1.27
N THR A 80 -1.35 1.64 -0.33
CA THR A 80 -0.81 1.62 1.04
C THR A 80 -0.51 0.18 1.49
N ARG A 81 0.08 -0.63 0.61
CA ARG A 81 0.27 -2.07 0.82
C ARG A 81 1.74 -2.47 0.65
N LEU A 82 2.13 -3.57 1.25
CA LEU A 82 3.43 -4.17 0.98
C LEU A 82 3.49 -4.59 -0.49
N ASP A 83 4.52 -4.12 -1.19
CA ASP A 83 4.79 -4.48 -2.59
C ASP A 83 6.20 -5.05 -2.69
N VAL A 84 6.26 -6.35 -2.99
CA VAL A 84 7.51 -7.11 -3.11
C VAL A 84 8.09 -6.97 -4.52
N ALA A 85 7.27 -6.59 -5.50
CA ALA A 85 7.70 -6.42 -6.87
C ALA A 85 8.30 -5.02 -7.07
N HIS A 86 9.60 -4.94 -7.33
CA HIS A 86 10.30 -3.70 -7.69
C HIS A 86 10.03 -3.28 -9.15
N VAL A 87 8.76 -3.22 -9.54
CA VAL A 87 8.35 -2.78 -10.87
C VAL A 87 7.91 -1.32 -10.76
N ALA A 88 8.61 -0.44 -11.47
CA ALA A 88 8.15 0.93 -11.66
C ALA A 88 6.81 0.89 -12.40
N ARG A 89 5.79 1.53 -11.83
CA ARG A 89 4.43 1.57 -12.38
C ARG A 89 4.10 3.01 -12.72
N GLU A 90 3.67 3.24 -13.94
CA GLU A 90 3.15 4.54 -14.33
C GLU A 90 1.79 4.76 -13.65
N PHE A 91 1.47 6.03 -13.37
CA PHE A 91 0.24 6.45 -12.69
C PHE A 91 -0.07 5.80 -11.33
N SER A 92 0.89 5.11 -10.68
CA SER A 92 0.69 4.55 -9.35
C SER A 92 1.76 4.99 -8.36
N ILE A 93 1.35 5.35 -7.15
CA ILE A 93 2.24 5.63 -6.01
C ILE A 93 1.85 4.77 -4.81
N ASN A 94 2.84 4.07 -4.26
CA ASN A 94 2.66 3.30 -3.03
C ASN A 94 3.30 4.05 -1.86
N LEU A 95 2.46 4.41 -0.87
CA LEU A 95 2.89 5.12 0.33
C LEU A 95 3.44 4.17 1.41
N HIS A 96 3.37 2.86 1.18
CA HIS A 96 4.01 1.90 2.06
C HIS A 96 5.54 1.98 1.89
N PRO A 97 6.34 1.96 2.99
CA PRO A 97 7.78 1.90 2.90
C PRO A 97 8.25 0.74 2.01
N SER A 98 9.28 0.98 1.21
CA SER A 98 9.82 -0.05 0.33
C SER A 98 10.42 -1.20 1.14
N TYR A 99 10.41 -2.41 0.57
CA TYR A 99 11.01 -3.58 1.22
C TYR A 99 12.50 -3.39 1.51
N SER A 100 13.22 -2.68 0.63
CA SER A 100 14.65 -2.41 0.81
C SER A 100 14.92 -1.42 1.94
N ASP A 101 14.05 -0.42 2.15
CA ASP A 101 14.17 0.52 3.27
C ASP A 101 13.89 -0.17 4.60
N LEU A 102 12.88 -1.03 4.66
CA LEU A 102 12.60 -1.84 5.85
C LEU A 102 13.78 -2.77 6.16
N THR A 103 14.30 -3.48 5.15
CA THR A 103 15.46 -4.37 5.30
C THR A 103 16.70 -3.61 5.81
N ARG A 104 16.95 -2.41 5.30
CA ARG A 104 18.04 -1.55 5.77
C ARG A 104 17.84 -1.14 7.23
N ALA A 105 16.64 -0.67 7.59
CA ALA A 105 16.33 -0.29 8.96
C ALA A 105 16.52 -1.43 9.96
N PHE A 106 16.10 -2.66 9.59
CA PHE A 106 16.37 -3.84 10.41
C PHE A 106 17.86 -4.14 10.53
N LYS A 107 18.63 -4.06 9.42
CA LYS A 107 20.09 -4.23 9.46
C LYS A 107 20.77 -3.22 10.38
N ASP A 108 20.38 -1.95 10.30
CA ASP A 108 20.93 -0.87 11.12
C ASP A 108 20.64 -1.10 12.60
N LEU A 109 19.43 -1.55 12.94
CA LEU A 109 19.04 -1.90 14.31
C LEU A 109 19.89 -3.06 14.85
N MET A 110 20.09 -4.12 14.07
CA MET A 110 20.93 -5.27 14.45
C MET A 110 22.37 -4.84 14.73
N GLY A 111 22.91 -3.94 13.89
CA GLY A 111 24.24 -3.36 14.08
C GLY A 111 24.34 -2.51 15.34
N PHE A 112 23.39 -1.60 15.55
CA PHE A 112 23.33 -0.72 16.73
C PHE A 112 23.28 -1.51 18.04
N LEU A 113 22.50 -2.59 18.09
CA LEU A 113 22.35 -3.43 19.27
C LEU A 113 23.46 -4.50 19.41
N ASN A 114 24.45 -4.53 18.51
CA ASN A 114 25.54 -5.51 18.47
C ASN A 114 25.05 -6.98 18.47
N TRP A 115 23.95 -7.26 17.79
CA TRP A 115 23.45 -8.63 17.68
C TRP A 115 24.46 -9.51 16.94
N THR A 116 24.67 -10.73 17.43
CA THR A 116 25.56 -11.73 16.82
C THR A 116 24.79 -12.90 16.24
N ARG A 117 23.59 -13.18 16.76
CA ARG A 117 22.69 -14.24 16.32
C ARG A 117 21.27 -13.70 16.24
N VAL A 118 20.57 -14.07 15.18
CA VAL A 118 19.17 -13.70 14.97
C VAL A 118 18.40 -14.90 14.47
N ALA A 119 17.19 -15.07 14.99
CA ALA A 119 16.19 -15.97 14.45
C ALA A 119 15.06 -15.13 13.85
N VAL A 120 14.76 -15.35 12.57
CA VAL A 120 13.63 -14.71 11.90
C VAL A 120 12.43 -15.65 12.00
N VAL A 121 11.38 -15.16 12.64
CA VAL A 121 10.09 -15.84 12.75
C VAL A 121 9.11 -15.07 11.89
N TYR A 122 8.45 -15.75 10.96
CA TYR A 122 7.47 -15.14 10.07
C TYR A 122 6.25 -16.06 9.94
N GLU A 123 5.13 -15.45 9.56
CA GLU A 123 3.87 -16.14 9.32
C GLU A 123 3.57 -16.05 7.83
N GLU A 124 3.20 -17.17 7.22
CA GLU A 124 2.66 -17.18 5.86
C GLU A 124 1.15 -17.00 5.87
N ASP A 125 0.56 -16.61 4.73
CA ASP A 125 -0.88 -16.36 4.58
C ASP A 125 -1.77 -17.55 5.01
N ALA A 126 -1.22 -18.76 5.08
CA ALA A 126 -1.88 -19.97 5.58
C ALA A 126 -1.96 -20.06 7.13
N GLY A 127 -1.38 -19.12 7.88
CA GLY A 127 -1.33 -19.12 9.35
C GLY A 127 -0.29 -20.06 9.96
N GLU A 128 0.59 -20.64 9.14
CA GLU A 128 1.71 -21.44 9.62
C GLU A 128 2.91 -20.54 9.88
N CYS A 129 3.40 -20.58 11.12
CA CYS A 129 4.54 -19.79 11.56
C CYS A 129 5.83 -20.60 11.35
N TRP A 130 6.72 -20.10 10.52
CA TRP A 130 7.97 -20.76 10.16
C TRP A 130 9.17 -20.01 10.76
N VAL A 131 10.13 -20.76 11.27
CA VAL A 131 11.46 -20.24 11.60
C VAL A 131 12.36 -20.54 10.42
N LEU A 132 12.70 -19.52 9.65
CA LEU A 132 13.44 -19.69 8.40
C LEU A 132 14.85 -20.25 8.68
N PHE A 133 15.58 -19.63 9.62
CA PHE A 133 16.91 -20.08 10.05
C PHE A 133 17.45 -19.19 11.19
N GLU A 134 18.37 -19.73 11.99
CA GLU A 134 19.23 -18.93 12.87
C GLU A 134 20.49 -18.55 12.08
N THR A 135 20.75 -17.25 11.89
CA THR A 135 21.92 -16.78 11.15
C THR A 135 22.86 -15.97 12.03
N HIS A 136 24.15 -16.06 11.73
CA HIS A 136 25.15 -15.16 12.28
C HIS A 136 24.98 -13.80 11.60
N VAL A 137 24.87 -12.73 12.38
CA VAL A 137 24.78 -11.38 11.80
C VAL A 137 26.14 -11.05 11.20
N ASP A 138 26.21 -11.02 9.87
CA ASP A 138 27.42 -10.56 9.18
C ASP A 138 27.61 -9.08 9.47
N LYS A 139 28.62 -8.79 10.29
CA LYS A 139 29.14 -7.45 10.54
C LYS A 139 29.94 -7.01 9.32
N GLY A 140 29.28 -6.87 8.18
CA GLY A 140 29.88 -6.29 6.99
C GLY A 140 30.44 -4.90 7.34
N LEU A 141 31.77 -4.79 7.33
CA LEU A 141 32.50 -3.53 7.25
C LEU A 141 32.25 -2.87 5.89
#